data_AF-A0A2M6VTV4-F1
#
_entry.id   AF-A0A2M6VTV4-F1
#
_cell.length_a   1.000
_cell.length_b   1.000
_cell.length_c   1.000
_cell.angle_alpha   90.00
_cell.angle_beta   90.00
_cell.angle_gamma   90.00
#
_symmetry.space_group_name_H-M   'P 1'
#
loop_
_entity.id
_entity.type
_entity.pdbx_description
1 polymer ?
#
loop_
_entity_poly.entity_id
_entity_poly.type
_entity_poly.pdbx_seq_one_letter_code
_entity_poly.pdbx_strand_id
1 'polypeptide(L)'
;MNGMPRLGIDCKRFAFLKAIPLGLIGLLGALVLSWSGHLMAQTTDPLLDFSPVMPPQGEKNKLPQPVVSWLVRPDAAQYCEQVKDQDGFGVWQEGCAYWSKSKPSCTIVTTGKTTHSQMGHLFILCMRAGEDT
;
A
#
# COMPACT_ATOMS: atom_id res chain seq x y z
N MET A 1 24.11 18.96 -3.24
CA MET A 1 24.05 19.78 -4.47
C MET A 1 24.03 18.85 -5.66
N ASN A 2 22.87 18.61 -6.27
CA ASN A 2 22.74 18.07 -7.61
C ASN A 2 21.39 18.56 -8.16
N GLY A 3 21.47 19.48 -9.11
CA GLY A 3 20.35 20.22 -9.68
C GLY A 3 19.55 19.38 -10.66
N MET A 4 18.24 19.60 -10.63
CA MET A 4 17.26 19.00 -11.52
C MET A 4 17.29 19.72 -12.88
N PRO A 5 17.23 19.00 -14.03
CA PRO A 5 17.19 19.65 -15.33
C PRO A 5 15.79 20.23 -15.60
N ARG A 6 15.74 21.52 -15.93
CA ARG A 6 14.53 22.18 -16.46
C ARG A 6 14.37 21.82 -17.93
N LEU A 7 13.31 21.10 -18.27
CA LEU A 7 12.88 20.90 -19.65
C LEU A 7 12.09 22.16 -20.08
N GLY A 8 12.73 23.01 -20.89
CA GLY A 8 12.09 24.18 -21.51
C GLY A 8 11.15 23.75 -22.63
N ILE A 9 9.90 24.17 -22.55
CA ILE A 9 8.92 23.98 -23.62
C ILE A 9 8.98 25.19 -24.55
N ASP A 10 9.40 24.95 -25.78
CA ASP A 10 9.60 25.93 -26.84
C ASP A 10 8.24 26.41 -27.39
N CYS A 11 7.87 27.66 -27.10
CA CYS A 11 6.57 28.27 -27.45
C CYS A 11 6.61 28.91 -28.84
N LYS A 12 6.89 28.13 -29.88
CA LYS A 12 6.96 28.68 -31.25
C LYS A 12 6.63 27.68 -32.35
N ARG A 13 5.41 27.15 -32.34
CA ARG A 13 4.95 26.34 -33.49
C ARG A 13 3.45 26.32 -33.71
N PHE A 14 2.80 27.49 -33.76
CA PHE A 14 1.42 27.58 -34.28
C PHE A 14 1.24 28.87 -35.07
N ALA A 15 1.85 28.90 -36.26
CA ALA A 15 1.52 29.88 -37.28
C ALA A 15 1.40 29.15 -38.61
N PHE A 16 0.35 28.36 -38.77
CA PHE A 16 -0.12 27.89 -40.08
C PHE A 16 -1.49 27.24 -39.85
N LEU A 17 -2.58 27.96 -40.16
CA LEU A 17 -3.62 27.44 -41.06
C LEU A 17 -4.62 28.57 -41.38
N LYS A 18 -4.78 28.78 -42.68
CA LYS A 18 -5.62 29.78 -43.31
C LYS A 18 -7.11 29.47 -43.09
N ALA A 19 -7.88 30.54 -42.94
CA ALA A 19 -9.30 30.71 -43.27
C ALA A 19 -10.11 29.43 -43.55
N ILE A 20 -10.91 29.02 -42.56
CA ILE A 20 -11.96 28.01 -42.72
C ILE A 20 -13.29 28.72 -42.39
N PRO A 21 -14.32 28.67 -43.26
CA PRO A 21 -15.56 29.44 -43.08
C PRO A 21 -16.28 29.01 -41.80
N LEU A 22 -16.71 29.99 -41.00
CA LEU A 22 -17.31 29.85 -39.66
C LEU A 22 -18.61 29.02 -39.57
N GLY A 23 -19.06 28.38 -40.64
CA GLY A 23 -20.33 27.63 -40.68
C GLY A 23 -20.26 26.15 -40.27
N LEU A 24 -19.08 25.53 -40.24
CA LEU A 24 -18.96 24.06 -40.04
C LEU A 24 -18.29 23.62 -38.72
N ILE A 25 -17.93 24.57 -37.85
CA ILE A 25 -17.22 24.27 -36.59
C ILE A 25 -18.20 23.78 -35.49
N GLY A 26 -19.51 24.04 -35.65
CA GLY A 26 -20.50 23.71 -34.62
C GLY A 26 -20.79 22.21 -34.41
N LEU A 27 -20.57 21.35 -35.41
CA LEU A 27 -20.97 19.94 -35.35
C LEU A 27 -19.82 18.94 -35.11
N LEU A 28 -18.57 19.32 -35.34
CA LEU A 28 -17.40 18.49 -35.03
C LEU A 28 -16.86 18.70 -33.60
N GLY A 29 -17.18 19.83 -32.96
CA GLY A 29 -16.75 20.11 -31.58
C GLY A 29 -17.40 19.20 -30.52
N ALA A 30 -18.59 18.66 -30.79
CA ALA A 30 -19.32 17.81 -29.84
C ALA A 30 -18.85 16.34 -29.86
N LEU A 31 -18.27 15.85 -30.98
CA LEU A 31 -17.88 14.45 -31.10
C LEU A 31 -16.48 14.16 -30.51
N VAL A 32 -15.62 15.18 -30.37
CA VAL A 32 -14.24 14.99 -29.87
C VAL A 32 -14.17 14.99 -28.32
N LEU A 33 -15.21 15.47 -27.62
CA LEU A 33 -15.22 15.54 -26.16
C LEU A 33 -15.68 14.24 -25.46
N SER A 34 -16.12 13.21 -26.19
CA SER A 34 -16.60 11.95 -25.59
C SER A 34 -15.58 10.80 -25.56
N TRP A 35 -14.36 10.96 -26.09
CA TRP A 35 -13.38 9.85 -26.17
C TRP A 35 -12.16 9.97 -25.23
N SER A 36 -12.06 11.04 -24.44
CA SER A 36 -10.89 11.27 -23.56
C SER A 36 -11.06 10.73 -22.14
N GLY A 37 -12.16 10.04 -21.82
CA GLY A 37 -12.53 9.67 -20.45
C GLY A 37 -11.97 8.34 -19.90
N HIS A 38 -11.24 7.55 -20.69
CA HIS A 38 -10.89 6.17 -20.33
C HIS A 38 -9.38 5.85 -20.31
N LEU A 39 -8.54 6.75 -19.79
CA LEU A 39 -7.19 6.42 -19.32
C LEU A 39 -6.91 7.39 -18.16
N MET A 40 -6.98 7.02 -16.89
CA MET A 40 -6.10 6.08 -16.20
C MET A 40 -6.82 5.55 -14.96
N ALA A 41 -7.28 4.30 -14.97
CA ALA A 41 -7.48 3.58 -13.71
C ALA A 41 -6.09 3.10 -13.26
N GLN A 42 -5.39 3.90 -12.45
CA GLN A 42 -4.18 3.43 -11.78
C GLN A 42 -4.62 2.35 -10.78
N THR A 43 -4.48 1.09 -11.17
CA THR A 43 -4.49 -0.01 -10.22
C THR A 43 -3.28 0.19 -9.32
N THR A 44 -3.50 0.63 -8.07
CA THR A 44 -2.47 0.60 -7.04
C THR A 44 -2.07 -0.86 -6.88
N ASP A 45 -0.85 -1.18 -7.31
CA ASP A 45 -0.24 -2.47 -7.02
C ASP A 45 -0.12 -2.57 -5.49
N PRO A 46 -0.78 -3.53 -4.82
CA PRO A 46 -0.68 -3.69 -3.37
C PRO A 46 0.77 -3.94 -2.90
N LEU A 47 1.67 -4.34 -3.80
CA LEU A 47 3.10 -4.46 -3.51
C LEU A 47 3.82 -3.10 -3.38
N LEU A 48 3.25 -2.04 -3.96
CA LEU A 48 3.80 -0.67 -3.99
C LEU A 48 3.02 0.29 -3.08
N ASP A 49 2.30 -0.23 -2.08
CA ASP A 49 1.70 0.59 -1.05
C ASP A 49 2.78 1.07 -0.05
N PHE A 50 3.20 2.33 -0.23
CA PHE A 50 4.15 3.02 0.65
C PHE A 50 3.43 3.97 1.62
N SER A 51 2.13 3.78 1.85
CA SER A 51 1.38 4.60 2.79
C SER A 51 2.02 4.55 4.18
N PRO A 52 2.08 5.69 4.91
CA PRO A 52 2.64 5.69 6.26
C PRO A 52 1.88 4.76 7.19
N VAL A 53 2.60 3.78 7.73
CA VAL A 53 2.10 2.85 8.74
C VAL A 53 2.04 3.60 10.09
N MET A 54 0.88 4.12 10.45
CA MET A 54 0.70 4.80 11.74
C MET A 54 0.38 3.79 12.86
N PRO A 55 1.21 3.71 13.92
CA PRO A 55 0.93 2.83 15.04
C PRO A 55 -0.30 3.34 15.81
N PRO A 56 -1.14 2.44 16.33
CA PRO A 56 -2.23 2.82 17.23
C PRO A 56 -1.70 3.56 18.45
N GLN A 57 -2.41 4.62 18.87
CA GLN A 57 -2.14 5.34 20.12
C GLN A 57 -2.19 4.34 21.27
N GLY A 58 -1.24 4.41 22.22
CA GLY A 58 -1.01 3.37 23.24
C GLY A 58 -2.24 2.92 24.04
N GLU A 59 -3.21 3.81 24.26
CA GLU A 59 -4.46 3.54 24.97
C GLU A 59 -5.45 2.66 24.18
N LYS A 60 -5.26 2.51 22.86
CA LYS A 60 -6.07 1.67 21.99
C LYS A 60 -5.43 0.30 21.70
N ASN A 61 -4.25 0.04 22.26
CA ASN A 61 -3.58 -1.24 22.09
C ASN A 61 -4.33 -2.31 22.87
N LYS A 62 -4.83 -3.30 22.14
CA LYS A 62 -5.55 -4.46 22.71
C LYS A 62 -4.60 -5.45 23.34
N LEU A 63 -3.33 -5.39 22.94
CA LEU A 63 -2.20 -6.02 23.60
C LEU A 63 -1.36 -4.90 24.25
N PRO A 64 -1.51 -4.62 25.54
CA PRO A 64 -0.76 -3.54 26.19
C PRO A 64 0.71 -3.96 26.36
N GLN A 65 1.61 -3.27 25.66
CA GLN A 65 3.07 -3.44 25.76
C GLN A 65 3.56 -4.90 25.65
N PRO A 66 3.23 -5.61 24.55
CA PRO A 66 3.64 -7.00 24.40
C PRO A 66 5.15 -7.11 24.20
N VAL A 67 5.72 -8.20 24.69
CA VAL A 67 7.05 -8.61 24.23
C VAL A 67 6.89 -9.11 22.80
N VAL A 68 7.45 -8.37 21.84
CA VAL A 68 7.45 -8.75 20.43
C VAL A 68 8.73 -9.51 20.11
N SER A 69 8.58 -10.72 19.57
CA SER A 69 9.69 -11.53 19.07
C SER A 69 9.56 -11.75 17.56
N TRP A 70 10.67 -12.10 16.92
CA TRP A 70 10.74 -12.31 15.48
C TRP A 70 11.41 -13.66 15.18
N LEU A 71 10.77 -14.43 14.30
CA LEU A 71 11.21 -15.74 13.86
C LEU A 71 11.27 -15.78 12.33
N VAL A 72 12.36 -16.33 11.79
CA VAL A 72 12.53 -16.48 10.33
C VAL A 72 12.33 -17.95 9.95
N ARG A 73 11.38 -18.21 9.04
CA ARG A 73 11.04 -19.56 8.58
C ARG A 73 10.69 -19.59 7.08
N PRO A 74 11.00 -20.68 6.37
CA PRO A 74 10.62 -20.82 4.96
C PRO A 74 9.10 -20.98 4.76
N ASP A 75 8.39 -21.54 5.74
CA ASP A 75 6.95 -21.81 5.77
C ASP A 75 6.19 -20.78 6.63
N ALA A 76 6.64 -19.53 6.63
CA ALA A 76 6.18 -18.50 7.55
C ALA A 76 4.65 -18.30 7.55
N ALA A 77 4.02 -18.17 6.37
CA ALA A 77 2.57 -17.94 6.29
C ALA A 77 1.72 -19.04 6.97
N GLN A 78 2.14 -20.30 6.87
CA GLN A 78 1.40 -21.45 7.43
C GLN A 78 1.82 -21.80 8.86
N TYR A 79 2.95 -21.27 9.34
CA TYR A 79 3.50 -21.69 10.62
C TYR A 79 2.58 -21.32 11.80
N CYS A 80 1.97 -20.13 11.78
CA CYS A 80 1.13 -19.67 12.89
C CYS A 80 -0.11 -20.54 13.13
N GLU A 81 -0.63 -21.24 12.12
CA GLU A 81 -1.75 -22.15 12.28
C GLU A 81 -1.41 -23.38 13.15
N GLN A 82 -0.12 -23.74 13.19
CA GLN A 82 0.39 -24.92 13.87
C GLN A 82 0.81 -24.62 15.32
N VAL A 83 0.92 -23.34 15.68
CA VAL A 83 1.32 -22.92 17.02
C VAL A 83 0.17 -23.17 17.99
N LYS A 84 0.46 -23.97 19.02
CA LYS A 84 -0.46 -24.21 20.13
C LYS A 84 -0.37 -23.09 21.16
N ASP A 85 -1.41 -22.96 21.99
CA ASP A 85 -1.44 -22.04 23.14
C ASP A 85 -1.35 -20.55 22.77
N GLN A 86 -1.77 -20.20 21.55
CA GLN A 86 -1.98 -18.81 21.11
C GLN A 86 -3.43 -18.39 21.34
N ASP A 87 -3.66 -17.10 21.60
CA ASP A 87 -5.00 -16.53 21.70
C ASP A 87 -5.55 -16.11 20.32
N GLY A 88 -4.67 -15.96 19.34
CA GLY A 88 -5.03 -15.67 17.96
C GLY A 88 -3.80 -15.53 17.07
N PHE A 89 -4.05 -15.51 15.76
CA PHE A 89 -3.04 -15.27 14.75
C PHE A 89 -3.63 -14.53 13.55
N GLY A 90 -2.76 -13.92 12.76
CA GLY A 90 -3.10 -13.26 11.50
C GLY A 90 -2.01 -13.51 10.46
N VAL A 91 -2.43 -13.62 9.20
CA VAL A 91 -1.53 -13.88 8.06
C VAL A 91 -1.56 -12.66 7.15
N TRP A 92 -0.39 -12.25 6.66
CA TRP A 92 -0.25 -11.18 5.68
C TRP A 92 0.86 -11.51 4.68
N GLN A 93 0.49 -11.65 3.41
CA GLN A 93 1.40 -12.05 2.33
C GLN A 93 2.16 -13.34 2.70
N GLU A 94 3.49 -13.41 2.51
CA GLU A 94 4.30 -14.57 2.91
C GLU A 94 4.71 -14.63 4.39
N GLY A 95 4.06 -13.87 5.28
CA GLY A 95 4.34 -13.89 6.72
C GLY A 95 3.08 -14.05 7.58
N CYS A 96 3.27 -14.32 8.87
CA CYS A 96 2.19 -14.39 9.85
C CYS A 96 2.64 -13.83 11.20
N ALA A 97 1.69 -13.51 12.07
CA ALA A 97 1.94 -13.14 13.44
C ALA A 97 0.94 -13.85 14.36
N TYR A 98 1.40 -14.29 15.53
CA TYR A 98 0.52 -14.86 16.56
C TYR A 98 0.78 -14.21 17.91
N TRP A 99 -0.24 -14.15 18.75
CA TRP A 99 -0.18 -13.44 20.04
C TRP A 99 -0.80 -14.25 21.18
N SER A 100 -0.39 -13.88 22.39
CA SER A 100 -1.06 -14.28 23.63
C SER A 100 -1.42 -13.05 24.47
N LYS A 101 -2.67 -12.99 24.91
CA LYS A 101 -3.25 -12.02 25.83
C LYS A 101 -2.96 -12.39 27.29
N SER A 102 -2.92 -13.69 27.62
CA SER A 102 -2.66 -14.16 28.99
C SER A 102 -1.25 -13.79 29.47
N LYS A 103 -0.26 -13.93 28.59
CA LYS A 103 1.09 -13.39 28.73
C LYS A 103 1.35 -12.47 27.53
N PRO A 104 1.21 -11.13 27.68
CA PRO A 104 1.30 -10.16 26.59
C PRO A 104 2.55 -10.36 25.74
N SER A 105 2.38 -11.07 24.64
CA SER A 105 3.47 -11.46 23.76
C SER A 105 2.93 -11.62 22.35
N CYS A 106 3.79 -11.28 21.39
CA CYS A 106 3.51 -11.53 19.98
C CYS A 106 4.77 -12.03 19.30
N THR A 107 4.62 -12.95 18.37
CA THR A 107 5.70 -13.43 17.54
C THR A 107 5.36 -13.17 16.08
N ILE A 108 6.23 -12.41 15.42
CA ILE A 108 6.16 -12.18 13.98
C ILE A 108 7.00 -13.25 13.31
N VAL A 109 6.47 -13.87 12.26
CA VAL A 109 7.08 -14.96 11.52
C VAL A 109 7.15 -14.58 10.06
N THR A 110 8.36 -14.53 9.50
CA THR A 110 8.57 -14.13 8.10
C THR A 110 9.56 -15.05 7.41
N THR A 111 9.67 -14.95 6.08
CA THR A 111 10.72 -15.66 5.34
C THR A 111 12.06 -14.92 5.39
N GLY A 112 13.13 -15.56 4.92
CA GLY A 112 14.45 -14.91 4.81
C GLY A 112 14.47 -13.68 3.89
N LYS A 113 13.42 -13.48 3.08
CA LYS A 113 13.17 -12.26 2.30
C LYS A 113 12.00 -11.53 2.94
N THR A 114 12.29 -10.52 3.77
CA THR A 114 11.28 -9.70 4.45
C THR A 114 11.50 -8.24 4.10
N THR A 115 10.44 -7.52 3.73
CA THR A 115 10.50 -6.07 3.51
C THR A 115 10.13 -5.29 4.76
N HIS A 116 10.52 -4.01 4.81
CA HIS A 116 10.13 -3.13 5.91
C HIS A 116 8.61 -2.96 6.01
N SER A 117 7.90 -2.87 4.87
CA SER A 117 6.44 -2.76 4.86
C SER A 117 5.77 -4.03 5.40
N GLN A 118 6.22 -5.20 4.97
CA GLN A 118 5.71 -6.48 5.47
C GLN A 118 5.87 -6.61 6.99
N MET A 119 7.07 -6.29 7.51
CA MET A 119 7.34 -6.31 8.95
C MET A 119 6.41 -5.34 9.71
N GLY A 120 6.20 -4.13 9.16
CA GLY A 120 5.30 -3.13 9.73
C GLY A 120 3.84 -3.59 9.79
N HIS A 121 3.33 -4.21 8.72
CA HIS A 121 1.97 -4.76 8.69
C HIS A 121 1.78 -5.85 9.75
N LEU A 122 2.71 -6.79 9.86
CA LEU A 122 2.67 -7.86 10.86
C LEU A 122 2.78 -7.31 12.30
N PHE A 123 3.61 -6.28 12.50
CA PHE A 123 3.70 -5.59 13.79
C PHE A 123 2.38 -4.94 14.19
N ILE A 124 1.66 -4.30 13.25
CA ILE A 124 0.33 -3.76 13.54
C ILE A 124 -0.67 -4.86 13.95
N LEU A 125 -0.64 -6.02 13.30
CA LEU A 125 -1.49 -7.16 13.68
C LEU A 125 -1.27 -7.56 15.13
N CYS A 126 0.00 -7.59 15.59
CA CYS A 126 0.34 -7.83 16.99
C CYS A 126 -0.30 -6.80 17.94
N MET A 127 -0.18 -5.51 17.62
CA MET A 127 -0.69 -4.44 18.48
C MET A 127 -2.22 -4.44 18.59
N ARG A 128 -2.90 -4.90 17.53
CA ARG A 128 -4.36 -5.00 17.45
C ARG A 128 -4.92 -6.33 17.94
N ALA A 129 -4.08 -7.35 18.16
CA ALA A 129 -4.50 -8.70 18.49
C ALA A 129 -5.60 -9.23 17.53
N GLY A 130 -5.48 -8.92 16.24
CA GLY A 130 -6.40 -9.36 15.19
C GLY A 130 -7.78 -8.70 15.17
N GLU A 131 -8.01 -7.62 15.91
CA GLU A 131 -9.29 -6.89 15.88
C GLU A 131 -9.34 -5.88 14.71
N ASP A 132 -10.39 -5.96 13.90
CA ASP A 132 -10.76 -4.97 12.89
C ASP A 132 -11.58 -3.85 13.55
N THR A 133 -11.26 -2.58 13.29
CA THR A 133 -12.05 -1.42 13.77
C THR A 133 -13.34 -1.24 12.99
#